data_AF-T1ASZ3-F1
#
_entry.id   AF-T1ASZ3-F1
#
_cell.length_a   1.000
_cell.length_b   1.000
_cell.length_c   1.000
_cell.angle_alpha   90.00
_cell.angle_beta   90.00
_cell.angle_gamma   90.00
#
_symmetry.space_group_name_H-M   'P 1'
#
loop_
_entity.id
_entity.type
_entity.pdbx_description
1 polymer ?
#
loop_
_entity_poly.entity_id
_entity_poly.type
_entity_poly.pdbx_seq_one_letter_code
_entity_poly.pdbx_strand_id
1 'polypeptide(L)'
;NVAEWILELDRGHGIPWHGNYSSWLEQKEQRLRVEEREREALRKTLEHELEWVRQNPKARQAKSKARLQRYEELASREFQQRNETSEIYIPPGERLGEHVIEVRGVRKAYGERLLIDDLSFESAARRHRRDHRSKRRGQDDAA
;
A
#
# COMPACT_ATOMS: atom_id res chain seq x y z
N ASN A 1 -23.42 9.86 11.95
CA ASN A 1 -22.37 9.84 12.99
C ASN A 1 -22.80 8.77 13.98
N VAL A 2 -22.27 7.53 13.88
CA VAL A 2 -22.91 6.33 14.49
C VAL A 2 -21.97 5.55 15.43
N ALA A 3 -20.66 5.81 15.43
CA ALA A 3 -19.73 5.15 16.33
C ALA A 3 -18.87 6.17 17.07
N GLU A 4 -18.95 6.16 18.41
CA GLU A 4 -18.10 6.94 19.33
C GLU A 4 -16.75 6.25 19.57
N TRP A 5 -16.67 4.96 19.25
CA TRP A 5 -15.50 4.11 19.44
C TRP A 5 -15.17 3.32 18.17
N ILE A 6 -13.89 3.26 17.83
CA ILE A 6 -13.34 2.43 16.76
C ILE A 6 -12.39 1.45 17.42
N LEU A 7 -12.59 0.15 17.18
CA LEU A 7 -11.65 -0.89 17.61
C LEU A 7 -10.90 -1.37 16.36
N GLU A 8 -9.63 -0.98 16.24
CA GLU A 8 -8.75 -1.49 15.20
C GLU A 8 -8.13 -2.81 15.68
N LEU A 9 -8.25 -3.86 14.86
CA LEU A 9 -7.53 -5.11 15.06
C LEU A 9 -6.36 -5.15 14.09
N ASP A 10 -5.14 -5.07 14.61
CA ASP A 10 -3.91 -5.13 13.83
C ASP A 10 -2.91 -6.09 14.51
N ARG A 11 -2.34 -7.01 13.74
CA ARG A 11 -1.37 -8.04 14.20
C ARG A 11 -1.79 -8.83 15.46
N GLY A 12 -3.08 -9.08 15.63
CA GLY A 12 -3.62 -9.77 16.82
C GLY A 12 -3.79 -8.89 18.07
N HIS A 13 -3.55 -7.59 17.96
CA HIS A 13 -3.76 -6.61 19.02
C HIS A 13 -4.97 -5.71 18.72
N GLY A 14 -5.77 -5.44 19.74
CA GLY A 14 -6.87 -4.48 19.67
C GLY A 14 -6.40 -3.10 20.13
N ILE A 15 -6.53 -2.11 19.25
CA ILE A 15 -6.21 -0.70 19.53
C ILE A 15 -7.54 0.06 19.61
N PRO A 16 -8.05 0.31 20.83
CA PRO A 16 -9.27 1.09 21.00
C PRO A 16 -8.98 2.57 20.74
N TRP A 17 -9.86 3.21 19.97
CA TRP A 17 -9.81 4.62 19.67
C TRP A 17 -11.15 5.29 19.95
N HIS A 18 -11.12 6.43 20.62
CA HIS A 18 -12.30 7.24 20.91
C HIS A 18 -12.29 8.49 20.02
N GLY A 19 -13.25 8.58 19.10
CA GLY A 19 -13.33 9.68 18.14
C GLY A 19 -14.01 9.32 16.83
N ASN A 20 -14.16 10.32 15.95
CA ASN A 20 -14.75 10.12 14.63
C ASN A 20 -13.78 9.39 13.67
N TYR A 21 -14.34 8.85 12.59
CA TYR A 21 -13.58 8.06 11.60
C TYR A 21 -12.42 8.83 10.95
N SER A 22 -12.61 10.13 10.67
CA SER A 22 -11.60 10.96 10.01
C SER A 22 -10.38 11.18 10.88
N SER A 23 -10.56 11.45 12.18
CA SER A 23 -9.42 11.63 13.10
C SER A 23 -8.66 10.34 13.36
N TRP A 24 -9.35 9.19 13.37
CA TRP A 24 -8.72 7.88 13.42
C TRP A 24 -7.86 7.62 12.18
N LEU A 25 -8.36 7.95 10.98
CA LEU A 25 -7.64 7.78 9.71
C LEU A 25 -6.35 8.60 9.67
N GLU A 26 -6.41 9.88 10.04
CA GLU A 26 -5.23 10.75 10.07
C GLU A 26 -4.18 10.23 11.05
N GLN A 27 -4.60 9.81 12.25
CA GLN A 27 -3.66 9.28 13.23
C GLN A 27 -3.08 7.93 12.79
N LYS A 28 -3.90 7.06 12.19
CA LYS A 28 -3.45 5.80 11.60
C LYS A 28 -2.41 6.06 10.51
N GLU A 29 -2.62 7.03 9.65
CA GLU A 29 -1.64 7.41 8.62
C GLU A 29 -0.32 7.89 9.24
N GLN A 30 -0.37 8.73 10.29
CA GLN A 30 0.85 9.16 10.99
C GLN A 30 1.59 7.98 11.63
N ARG A 31 0.86 7.05 12.28
CA ARG A 31 1.45 5.84 12.88
C ARG A 31 2.12 4.98 11.80
N LEU A 32 1.44 4.74 10.68
CA LEU A 32 1.99 3.98 9.57
C LEU A 32 3.24 4.64 8.97
N ARG A 33 3.29 5.97 8.87
CA ARG A 33 4.49 6.70 8.41
C ARG A 33 5.67 6.56 9.37
N VAL A 34 5.43 6.53 10.68
CA VAL A 34 6.47 6.29 11.68
C VAL A 34 6.96 4.84 11.58
N GLU A 35 6.05 3.87 11.52
CA GLU A 35 6.37 2.45 11.34
C GLU A 35 7.17 2.21 10.04
N GLU A 36 6.81 2.88 8.94
CA GLU A 36 7.53 2.78 7.67
C GLU A 36 8.97 3.29 7.78
N ARG A 37 9.21 4.41 8.46
CA ARG A 37 10.56 4.95 8.69
C ARG A 37 11.40 4.02 9.55
N GLU A 38 10.82 3.45 10.60
CA GLU A 38 11.50 2.47 11.46
C GLU A 38 11.86 1.20 10.67
N ARG A 39 10.94 0.71 9.82
CA ARG A 39 11.18 -0.41 8.91
C ARG A 39 12.29 -0.11 7.92
N GLU A 40 12.33 1.10 7.35
CA GLU A 40 13.39 1.48 6.42
C GLU A 40 14.77 1.52 7.10
N ALA A 41 14.85 2.04 8.32
CA ALA A 41 16.08 2.06 9.10
C ALA A 41 16.53 0.63 9.46
N LEU A 42 15.58 -0.24 9.82
CA LEU A 42 15.84 -1.66 10.07
C LEU A 42 16.37 -2.35 8.81
N ARG A 43 15.73 -2.16 7.65
CA ARG A 43 16.16 -2.73 6.35
C ARG A 43 17.60 -2.32 6.01
N LYS A 44 17.94 -1.03 6.14
CA LYS A 44 19.31 -0.55 5.91
C LYS A 44 20.33 -1.19 6.87
N THR A 45 19.93 -1.41 8.12
CA THR A 45 20.79 -2.10 9.10
C THR A 45 21.03 -3.55 8.70
N LEU A 46 19.98 -4.26 8.28
CA LEU A 46 20.07 -5.65 7.79
C LEU A 46 20.94 -5.76 6.52
N GLU A 47 20.80 -4.83 5.58
CA GLU A 47 21.62 -4.78 4.35
C GLU A 47 23.11 -4.58 4.69
N HIS A 48 23.44 -3.63 5.59
CA HIS A 48 24.81 -3.42 6.04
C HIS A 48 25.39 -4.63 6.78
N GLU A 49 24.61 -5.28 7.65
CA GLU A 49 25.07 -6.48 8.35
C GLU A 49 25.31 -7.65 7.38
N LEU A 50 24.45 -7.82 6.38
CA LEU A 50 24.57 -8.86 5.36
C LEU A 50 25.81 -8.64 4.47
N GLU A 51 26.10 -7.41 4.08
CA GLU A 51 27.32 -7.06 3.36
C GLU A 51 28.58 -7.33 4.20
N TRP A 52 28.56 -6.99 5.49
CA TRP A 52 29.66 -7.28 6.41
C TRP A 52 29.92 -8.80 6.56
N VAL A 53 28.87 -9.62 6.64
CA VAL A 53 28.99 -11.09 6.68
C VAL A 53 29.58 -11.65 5.38
N ARG A 54 29.22 -11.08 4.23
CA ARG A 54 29.74 -11.49 2.91
C ARG A 54 31.22 -11.17 2.74
N GLN A 55 31.66 -9.98 3.18
CA GLN A 55 33.03 -9.51 2.98
C GLN A 55 34.06 -10.22 3.86
N ASN A 56 33.66 -10.79 5.00
CA ASN A 56 34.62 -11.27 5.99
C ASN A 56 34.32 -12.71 6.48
N PRO A 57 34.63 -13.75 5.68
CA PRO A 57 34.40 -15.14 6.05
C PRO A 57 35.18 -15.59 7.31
N LYS A 58 36.28 -14.91 7.66
CA LYS A 58 37.07 -15.13 8.89
C LYS A 58 36.45 -14.50 10.15
N ALA A 59 35.44 -13.63 10.02
CA ALA A 59 34.80 -12.99 11.17
C ALA A 59 33.90 -13.92 11.99
N ARG A 60 33.65 -15.16 11.53
CA ARG A 60 32.83 -16.22 12.15
C ARG A 60 33.28 -16.72 13.54
N GLN A 61 34.31 -16.11 14.15
CA GLN A 61 34.71 -16.35 15.54
C GLN A 61 33.69 -15.75 16.52
N ALA A 62 33.71 -16.14 17.81
CA ALA A 62 32.65 -15.95 18.82
C ALA A 62 31.86 -14.61 18.83
N LYS A 63 32.47 -13.47 18.48
CA LYS A 63 31.78 -12.16 18.32
C LYS A 63 30.78 -12.12 17.15
N SER A 64 30.94 -12.95 16.11
CA SER A 64 30.03 -13.07 14.98
C SER A 64 28.80 -13.92 15.27
N LYS A 65 28.86 -14.88 16.21
CA LYS A 65 27.71 -15.74 16.53
C LYS A 65 26.55 -14.94 17.13
N ALA A 66 26.86 -14.04 18.08
CA ALA A 66 25.86 -13.15 18.67
C ALA A 66 25.29 -12.13 17.66
N ARG A 67 26.09 -11.71 16.67
CA ARG A 67 25.63 -10.79 15.61
C ARG A 67 24.75 -11.51 14.58
N LEU A 68 25.13 -12.72 14.18
CA LEU A 68 24.35 -13.56 13.27
C LEU A 68 23.00 -13.95 13.88
N GLN A 69 22.98 -14.28 15.18
CA GLN A 69 21.74 -14.58 15.89
C GLN A 69 20.80 -13.36 15.94
N ARG A 70 21.33 -12.16 16.19
CA ARG A 70 20.52 -10.92 16.12
C ARG A 70 19.99 -10.67 14.71
N TYR A 71 20.79 -10.91 13.67
CA TYR A 71 20.34 -10.81 12.28
C TYR A 71 19.19 -11.78 11.99
N GLU A 72 19.30 -13.05 12.38
CA GLU A 72 18.26 -14.07 12.19
C GLU A 72 16.98 -13.71 12.95
N GLU A 73 17.08 -13.23 14.19
CA GLU A 73 15.93 -12.76 14.98
C GLU A 73 15.22 -11.57 14.33
N LEU A 74 15.98 -10.59 13.82
CA LEU A 74 15.42 -9.41 13.15
C LEU A 74 14.80 -9.76 11.79
N ALA A 75 15.46 -10.61 11.00
CA ALA A 75 14.96 -11.08 9.71
C ALA A 75 13.66 -11.90 9.87
N SER A 76 13.58 -12.74 10.91
CA SER A 76 12.36 -13.50 11.22
C SER A 76 11.18 -12.57 11.58
N ARG A 77 11.43 -11.47 12.29
CA ARG A 77 10.40 -10.49 12.66
C ARG A 77 9.91 -9.69 11.44
N GLU A 78 10.80 -9.32 10.52
CA GLU A 78 10.43 -8.64 9.27
C GLU A 78 9.54 -9.55 8.39
N PHE A 79 9.90 -10.84 8.30
CA PHE A 79 9.15 -11.81 7.49
C PHE A 79 7.70 -11.99 7.96
N GLN A 80 7.48 -12.07 9.28
CA GLN A 80 6.12 -12.20 9.84
C GLN A 80 5.24 -10.98 9.54
N GLN A 81 5.79 -9.76 9.56
CA GLN A 81 5.04 -8.52 9.29
C GLN A 81 4.70 -8.30 7.81
N ARG A 82 5.52 -8.79 6.87
CA ARG A 82 5.26 -8.60 5.43
C ARG A 82 4.01 -9.34 4.94
N ASN A 83 3.69 -10.50 5.53
CA ASN A 83 2.51 -11.28 5.13
C ASN A 83 1.19 -10.52 5.35
N GLU A 84 1.16 -9.57 6.28
CA GLU A 84 -0.03 -8.77 6.57
C GLU A 84 -0.24 -7.62 5.56
N THR A 85 0.81 -7.20 4.84
CA THR A 85 0.76 -6.08 3.88
C THR A 85 0.64 -6.59 2.44
N SER A 86 -0.18 -7.61 2.21
CA SER A 86 -0.39 -8.13 0.86
C SER A 86 -1.19 -7.11 0.04
N GLU A 87 -0.50 -6.34 -0.79
CA GLU A 87 -1.14 -5.46 -1.77
C GLU A 87 -2.02 -6.29 -2.71
N ILE A 88 -3.27 -5.87 -2.89
CA ILE A 88 -4.20 -6.53 -3.81
C ILE A 88 -3.78 -6.17 -5.23
N TYR A 89 -3.16 -7.13 -5.93
CA TYR A 89 -2.84 -6.99 -7.35
C TYR A 89 -4.10 -7.21 -8.20
N ILE A 90 -4.58 -6.14 -8.83
CA ILE A 90 -5.61 -6.23 -9.88
C ILE A 90 -4.87 -6.32 -11.23
N PRO A 91 -4.94 -7.45 -11.94
CA PRO A 91 -4.30 -7.57 -13.24
C PRO A 91 -4.89 -6.54 -14.22
N PRO A 92 -4.06 -5.87 -15.03
CA PRO A 92 -4.56 -4.97 -16.06
C PRO A 92 -5.40 -5.78 -17.05
N GLY A 93 -6.63 -5.32 -17.30
CA GLY A 93 -7.49 -5.88 -18.34
C GLY A 93 -6.93 -5.63 -19.74
N GLU A 94 -7.52 -6.30 -20.73
CA GLU A 94 -7.21 -6.06 -22.14
C GLU A 94 -7.45 -4.60 -22.55
N ARG A 95 -6.84 -4.16 -23.66
CA ARG A 95 -7.01 -2.80 -24.16
C ARG A 95 -8.48 -2.55 -24.51
N LEU A 96 -9.14 -1.70 -23.73
CA LEU A 96 -10.49 -1.23 -24.03
C LEU A 96 -10.46 -0.20 -25.17
N GLY A 97 -11.43 -0.30 -26.07
CA GLY A 97 -11.64 0.66 -27.16
C GLY A 97 -12.21 2.00 -26.70
N GLU A 98 -12.51 2.89 -27.64
CA GLU A 98 -13.04 4.23 -27.35
C GLU A 98 -14.41 4.20 -26.68
N HIS A 99 -15.27 3.26 -27.08
CA HIS A 99 -16.57 2.97 -26.47
C HIS A 99 -16.52 1.63 -25.77
N VAL A 100 -16.90 1.60 -24.48
CA VAL A 100 -16.83 0.39 -23.63
C VAL A 100 -18.23 -0.20 -23.42
N ILE A 101 -19.20 0.66 -23.14
CA ILE A 101 -20.59 0.25 -22.92
C ILE A 101 -21.49 1.28 -23.59
N GLU A 102 -22.44 0.79 -24.37
CA GLU A 102 -23.55 1.57 -24.90
C GLU A 102 -24.87 0.90 -24.51
N VAL A 103 -25.73 1.66 -23.85
CA VAL A 103 -27.06 1.25 -23.42
C VAL A 103 -28.04 2.22 -24.05
N ARG A 104 -29.08 1.71 -24.72
CA ARG A 104 -30.13 2.52 -25.36
C ARG A 104 -31.51 1.97 -24.99
N GLY A 105 -32.34 2.82 -24.40
CA GLY A 105 -33.75 2.56 -24.10
C GLY A 105 -34.00 1.27 -23.31
N VAL A 106 -33.07 0.87 -22.44
CA VAL A 106 -33.20 -0.41 -21.73
C VAL A 106 -34.28 -0.29 -20.67
N ARG A 107 -35.25 -1.20 -20.76
CA ARG A 107 -36.32 -1.38 -19.78
C ARG A 107 -36.24 -2.78 -19.19
N LYS A 108 -36.25 -2.89 -17.86
CA LYS A 108 -36.21 -4.16 -17.14
C LYS A 108 -37.13 -4.13 -15.93
N ALA A 109 -37.99 -5.13 -15.81
CA ALA A 109 -38.84 -5.38 -14.65
C ALA A 109 -38.55 -6.76 -14.05
N TYR A 110 -38.87 -6.91 -12.77
CA TYR A 110 -38.92 -8.19 -12.07
C TYR A 110 -40.28 -8.34 -11.39
N GLY A 111 -41.09 -9.30 -11.87
CA GLY A 111 -42.50 -9.37 -11.51
C GLY A 111 -43.22 -8.09 -11.92
N GLU A 112 -43.96 -7.49 -10.98
CA GLU A 112 -44.66 -6.21 -11.19
C GLU A 112 -43.78 -4.98 -10.92
N ARG A 113 -42.55 -5.15 -10.43
CA ARG A 113 -41.66 -4.03 -10.12
C ARG A 113 -40.77 -3.69 -11.32
N LEU A 114 -40.98 -2.51 -11.89
CA LEU A 114 -40.07 -1.91 -12.84
C LEU A 114 -38.76 -1.50 -12.14
N LEU A 115 -37.63 -2.01 -12.61
CA LEU A 115 -36.29 -1.76 -12.03
C LEU A 115 -35.50 -0.73 -12.84
N ILE A 116 -35.62 -0.80 -14.17
CA ILE A 116 -34.96 0.08 -15.11
C ILE A 116 -36.02 0.51 -16.13
N ASP A 117 -36.13 1.81 -16.36
CA ASP A 117 -37.02 2.37 -17.38
C ASP A 117 -36.24 3.34 -18.28
N ASP A 118 -36.37 3.14 -19.58
CA ASP A 118 -35.77 3.94 -20.65
C ASP A 118 -34.31 4.38 -20.40
N LEU A 119 -33.49 3.49 -19.84
CA LEU A 119 -32.12 3.82 -19.51
C LEU A 119 -31.28 3.84 -20.78
N SER A 120 -30.71 5.01 -21.07
CA SER A 120 -29.73 5.22 -22.13
C SER A 120 -28.47 5.86 -21.56
N PHE A 121 -27.32 5.22 -21.72
CA PHE A 121 -26.03 5.82 -21.37
C PHE A 121 -24.90 5.22 -22.19
N GLU A 122 -23.83 5.98 -22.31
CA GLU A 122 -22.60 5.58 -22.99
C GLU A 122 -21.43 5.73 -22.01
N SER A 123 -20.50 4.78 -22.02
CA SER A 123 -19.25 4.88 -21.28
C SER A 123 -18.06 4.68 -22.20
N ALA A 124 -17.10 5.58 -22.10
CA ALA A 124 -15.83 5.53 -22.82
C ALA A 124 -14.70 5.09 -21.89
N ALA A 125 -13.66 4.46 -22.44
CA ALA A 125 -12.49 4.09 -21.66
C ALA A 125 -11.77 5.35 -21.16
N ARG A 126 -11.51 5.43 -19.85
CA ARG A 126 -10.79 6.57 -19.26
C ARG A 126 -9.41 6.69 -19.93
N ARG A 127 -9.21 7.70 -20.77
CA ARG A 127 -7.88 8.04 -21.29
C ARG A 127 -7.03 8.48 -20.11
N HIS A 128 -6.05 7.67 -19.73
CA HIS A 128 -5.04 8.08 -18.76
C HIS A 128 -4.23 9.22 -19.39
N ARG A 129 -4.60 10.49 -19.13
CA ARG A 129 -3.73 11.62 -19.46
C ARG A 129 -2.46 11.43 -18.66
N ARG A 130 -1.39 11.00 -19.33
CA ARG A 130 -0.03 11.17 -18.81
C ARG A 130 0.23 12.67 -18.83
N ASP A 131 0.01 13.34 -17.72
CA ASP A 131 0.56 14.67 -17.49
C ASP A 131 2.09 14.52 -17.42
N HIS A 132 2.75 14.62 -18.57
CA HIS A 132 4.17 14.92 -18.65
C HIS A 132 4.33 16.43 -18.47
N ARG A 133 4.19 16.90 -17.23
CA ARG A 133 4.69 18.23 -16.88
C ARG A 133 6.19 18.13 -16.69
N SER A 134 6.90 18.60 -17.69
CA SER A 134 8.35 18.72 -17.78
C SER A 134 8.97 19.33 -16.53
N LYS A 135 9.89 18.59 -15.90
CA LYS A 135 10.97 19.19 -15.10
C LYS A 135 11.94 19.87 -16.06
N ARG A 136 11.67 21.13 -16.38
CA ARG A 136 12.69 22.10 -16.82
C ARG A 136 12.60 23.29 -15.88
N ARG A 137 13.52 23.37 -14.93
CA ARG A 137 14.06 24.61 -14.32
C ARG A 137 15.01 24.21 -13.19
N GLY A 138 16.23 24.77 -13.23
CA GLY A 138 17.16 24.75 -12.11
C GLY A 138 18.50 24.08 -12.40
N GLN A 139 19.14 24.37 -13.54
CA GLN A 139 20.59 24.23 -13.66
C GLN A 139 21.09 25.38 -14.52
N ASP A 140 21.10 26.56 -13.92
CA ASP A 140 21.91 27.73 -14.26
C ASP A 140 21.94 28.53 -12.96
N ASP A 141 23.04 28.37 -12.22
CA ASP A 141 23.61 29.30 -11.22
C ASP A 141 24.55 28.53 -10.28
N ALA A 142 25.77 28.28 -10.76
CA ALA A 142 26.96 28.18 -9.91
C ALA A 142 28.19 28.43 -10.78
N ALA A 143 28.85 29.55 -10.49
CA ALA A 143 30.20 29.88 -10.91
C ALA A 143 31.23 28.87 -10.38
#